data_AF-A0A662YD24-F1
#
_entry.id   AF-A0A662YD24-F1
#
_cell.length_a   1.000
_cell.length_b   1.000
_cell.length_c   1.000
_cell.angle_alpha   90.00
_cell.angle_beta   90.00
_cell.angle_gamma   90.00
#
_symmetry.space_group_name_H-M   'P 1'
#
loop_
_entity.id
_entity.type
_entity.pdbx_description
1 polymer ?
#
loop_
_entity_poly.entity_id
_entity_poly.type
_entity_poly.pdbx_seq_one_letter_code
_entity_poly.pdbx_strand_id
1 'polypeptide(L)'
;VDVDDLYPYNPSEYVRKDYSGAVVLTAMKRKKEVGESSATTEGPEDEDELVVVMRRAGYVKIHRPAFPLPELAQQALLTGMTDWCDVMLASMRSLLTGGP
;
A
#
# COMPACT_ATOMS: atom_id res chain seq x y z
N VAL A 1 13.62 24.44 8.57
CA VAL A 1 14.24 24.71 7.26
C VAL A 1 13.85 23.53 6.38
N ASP A 2 13.23 23.77 5.23
CA ASP A 2 12.98 22.68 4.30
C ASP A 2 14.34 22.14 3.84
N VAL A 3 14.54 20.83 3.94
CA VAL A 3 15.83 20.21 3.59
C VAL A 3 16.05 20.26 2.08
N ASP A 4 14.96 20.29 1.31
CA ASP A 4 15.01 20.40 -0.15
C ASP A 4 15.45 21.81 -0.60
N ASP A 5 15.15 22.85 0.20
CA ASP A 5 15.63 24.22 -0.07
C ASP A 5 17.15 24.36 0.09
N LEU A 6 17.77 23.52 0.94
CA LEU A 6 19.22 23.50 1.16
C LEU A 6 19.97 22.77 0.03
N TYR A 7 19.30 21.87 -0.68
CA TYR A 7 19.88 21.03 -1.73
C TYR A 7 18.96 20.99 -2.96
N PRO A 8 18.87 22.10 -3.70
CA PRO A 8 17.98 22.20 -4.84
C PRO A 8 18.30 21.13 -5.89
N TYR A 9 17.25 20.51 -6.43
CA TYR A 9 17.38 19.46 -7.42
C TYR A 9 18.15 19.93 -8.67
N ASN A 10 19.19 19.18 -9.04
CA ASN A 10 19.97 19.40 -10.26
C ASN A 10 19.73 18.26 -11.28
N PRO A 11 19.02 18.52 -12.40
CA PRO A 11 18.71 17.50 -13.41
C PRO A 11 19.92 17.01 -14.22
N SER A 12 21.05 17.71 -14.13
CA SER A 12 22.31 17.32 -14.77
C SER A 12 23.10 16.28 -13.96
N GLU A 13 22.77 16.11 -12.69
CA GLU A 13 23.51 15.24 -11.76
C GLU A 13 22.62 14.14 -11.16
N TYR A 14 21.32 14.40 -11.03
CA TYR A 14 20.40 13.50 -10.34
C TYR A 14 19.17 13.14 -11.18
N VAL A 15 18.68 11.91 -11.00
CA VAL A 15 17.40 11.47 -11.55
C VAL A 15 16.30 11.75 -10.53
N ARG A 16 15.21 12.38 -10.96
CA ARG A 16 14.01 12.54 -10.15
C ARG A 16 13.02 11.40 -10.42
N LYS A 17 12.62 10.70 -9.37
CA LYS A 17 11.58 9.67 -9.38
C LYS A 17 10.49 10.07 -8.39
N ASP A 18 9.32 10.44 -8.93
CA ASP A 18 8.16 10.77 -8.12
C ASP A 18 7.28 9.52 -7.94
N TYR A 19 6.77 9.36 -6.72
CA TYR A 19 5.82 8.32 -6.37
C TYR A 19 4.49 8.95 -6.00
N SER A 20 3.41 8.44 -6.55
CA SER A 20 2.05 8.82 -6.18
C SER A 20 1.27 7.56 -5.86
N GLY A 21 0.61 7.53 -4.71
CA GLY A 21 -0.14 6.38 -4.24
C GLY A 21 -1.48 6.81 -3.67
N ALA A 22 -2.48 5.95 -3.84
CA ALA A 22 -3.78 6.09 -3.20
C ALA A 22 -4.18 4.76 -2.58
N VAL A 23 -4.72 4.83 -1.36
CA VAL A 23 -5.28 3.70 -0.64
C VAL A 23 -6.71 4.06 -0.23
N VAL A 24 -7.64 3.17 -0.54
CA VAL A 24 -9.04 3.29 -0.13
C VAL A 24 -9.39 2.09 0.74
N LEU A 25 -9.80 2.36 1.97
CA LEU A 25 -10.32 1.36 2.90
C LEU A 25 -11.84 1.47 2.93
N THR A 26 -12.53 0.36 2.68
CA THR A 26 -13.98 0.27 2.75
C THR A 26 -14.38 -0.74 3.81
N ALA A 27 -14.98 -0.26 4.89
CA ALA A 27 -15.53 -1.11 5.94
C ALA A 27 -16.93 -1.59 5.53
N MET A 28 -17.18 -2.89 5.69
CA MET A 28 -18.46 -3.54 5.40
C MET A 28 -18.82 -4.46 6.55
N LYS A 29 -20.10 -4.51 6.91
CA LYS A 29 -20.63 -5.49 7.86
C LYS A 29 -21.15 -6.69 7.07
N ARG A 30 -20.72 -7.90 7.43
CA ARG A 30 -21.18 -9.14 6.83
C ARG A 30 -21.84 -9.98 7.92
N LYS A 31 -23.05 -10.45 7.67
CA LYS A 31 -23.69 -11.42 8.56
C LYS A 31 -22.90 -12.73 8.49
N LYS A 32 -22.52 -13.26 9.64
CA LYS A 32 -21.84 -14.56 9.75
C LYS A 32 -22.75 -15.64 9.15
N GLU A 33 -22.33 -16.30 8.08
CA GLU A 33 -23.09 -17.44 7.56
C GLU A 33 -23.09 -18.53 8.62
N VAL A 34 -24.28 -18.85 9.11
CA VAL A 34 -24.51 -19.98 10.03
C VAL A 34 -24.24 -21.23 9.23
N GLY A 35 -23.01 -21.76 9.32
CA GLY A 35 -22.73 -23.13 8.89
C GLY A 35 -23.71 -24.07 9.59
N GLU A 36 -24.22 -25.05 8.86
CA GLU A 36 -25.12 -26.11 9.32
C GLU A 36 -24.48 -26.95 10.45
N SER A 37 -24.31 -26.39 11.65
CA SER A 37 -23.81 -27.12 12.82
C SER A 37 -23.98 -26.32 14.12
N SER A 38 -25.17 -25.79 14.40
CA SER A 38 -25.70 -25.77 15.77
C SER A 38 -27.15 -25.31 15.77
N ALA A 39 -28.04 -26.28 15.99
CA ALA A 39 -29.32 -25.98 16.58
C ALA A 39 -29.09 -25.46 18.01
N THR A 40 -29.92 -24.49 18.39
CA THR A 40 -30.19 -23.98 19.76
C THR A 40 -29.23 -22.92 20.31
N THR A 41 -29.64 -21.66 20.30
CA THR A 41 -30.21 -20.96 21.48
C THR A 41 -30.34 -19.47 21.17
N GLU A 42 -31.52 -18.91 21.45
CA GLU A 42 -31.84 -17.48 21.32
C GLU A 42 -30.93 -16.61 22.21
N GLY A 43 -30.24 -15.64 21.60
CA GLY A 43 -29.53 -14.55 22.26
C GLY A 43 -29.42 -13.36 21.30
N PRO A 44 -29.65 -12.11 21.74
CA PRO A 44 -29.58 -10.96 20.87
C PRO A 44 -28.11 -10.59 20.73
N GLU A 45 -27.54 -10.88 19.57
CA GLU A 45 -26.42 -10.17 18.95
C GLU A 45 -25.95 -11.05 17.79
N ASP A 46 -26.59 -10.86 16.64
CA ASP A 46 -25.98 -11.18 15.35
C ASP A 46 -24.65 -10.40 15.32
N GLU A 47 -23.54 -11.02 15.73
CA GLU A 47 -22.19 -10.45 15.61
C GLU A 47 -21.88 -10.32 14.11
N ASP A 48 -22.27 -9.17 13.53
CA ASP A 48 -21.88 -8.77 12.19
C ASP A 48 -20.35 -8.74 12.11
N GLU A 49 -19.79 -9.59 11.26
CA GLU A 49 -18.35 -9.61 10.99
C GLU A 49 -17.96 -8.34 10.24
N LEU A 50 -17.02 -7.56 10.80
CA LEU A 50 -16.46 -6.40 10.13
C LEU A 50 -15.41 -6.84 9.11
N VAL A 51 -15.72 -6.69 7.83
CA VAL A 51 -14.80 -6.92 6.72
C VAL A 51 -14.28 -5.57 6.22
N VAL A 52 -12.96 -5.39 6.22
CA VAL A 52 -12.31 -4.22 5.61
C VAL A 52 -11.72 -4.61 4.26
N VAL A 53 -12.25 -4.02 3.20
CA VAL A 53 -11.71 -4.18 1.84
C VAL A 53 -10.74 -3.03 1.56
N MET A 54 -9.49 -3.39 1.29
CA MET A 54 -8.48 -2.43 0.87
C MET A 54 -8.31 -2.44 -0.65
N ARG A 55 -8.39 -1.26 -1.27
CA ARG A 55 -8.01 -1.02 -2.67
C ARG A 55 -6.83 -0.08 -2.70
N ARG A 56 -5.85 -0.35 -3.56
CA ARG A 56 -4.65 0.48 -3.69
C ARG A 56 -4.30 0.69 -5.16
N ALA A 57 -3.75 1.85 -5.44
CA ALA A 57 -3.17 2.18 -6.74
C ALA A 57 -1.88 2.97 -6.52
N GLY A 58 -0.91 2.75 -7.40
CA GLY A 58 0.38 3.45 -7.40
C GLY A 58 0.73 3.89 -8.81
N TYR A 59 1.34 5.05 -8.91
CA TYR A 59 1.89 5.62 -10.13
C TYR A 59 3.31 6.10 -9.87
N VAL A 60 4.24 5.72 -10.75
CA VAL A 60 5.63 6.16 -10.73
C VAL A 60 5.88 7.06 -11.93
N LYS A 61 6.49 8.22 -11.70
CA LYS A 61 6.99 9.09 -12.76
C LYS A 61 8.50 9.22 -12.63
N ILE A 62 9.23 8.71 -13.62
CA ILE A 62 10.67 8.94 -13.76
C ILE A 62 10.83 10.10 -14.73
N HIS A 63 11.45 11.20 -14.28
CA HIS A 63 11.75 12.33 -15.15
C HIS A 63 12.96 12.01 -16.01
N ARG A 64 12.94 12.46 -17.27
CA ARG A 64 14.07 12.29 -18.19
C ARG A 64 15.25 13.15 -17.67
N PRO A 65 16.39 12.55 -17.30
CA PRO A 65 17.56 13.33 -16.91
C PRO A 65 18.24 13.98 -18.13
N ALA A 66 19.09 14.99 -17.87
CA ALA A 66 19.86 15.66 -18.91
C ALA A 66 21.12 14.87 -19.35
N PHE A 67 21.38 13.73 -18.73
CA PHE A 67 22.52 12.86 -19.00
C PHE A 67 22.07 11.45 -19.41
N PRO A 68 22.92 10.70 -20.15
CA PRO A 68 22.60 9.33 -20.53
C PRO A 68 22.60 8.42 -19.29
N LEU A 69 21.53 7.66 -19.10
CA LEU A 69 21.44 6.64 -18.07
C LEU A 69 21.87 5.27 -18.62
N PRO A 70 22.80 4.55 -17.96
CA PRO A 70 23.08 3.16 -18.28
C PRO A 70 21.80 2.31 -18.21
N GLU A 71 21.65 1.34 -19.11
CA GLU A 71 20.45 0.48 -19.21
C GLU A 71 20.10 -0.19 -17.86
N LEU A 72 21.12 -0.70 -17.16
CA LEU A 72 20.95 -1.31 -15.83
C LEU A 72 20.36 -0.33 -14.81
N ALA A 73 20.76 0.94 -14.86
CA ALA A 73 20.24 1.98 -13.98
C ALA A 73 18.79 2.32 -14.33
N GLN A 74 18.41 2.31 -15.62
CA GLN A 74 17.02 2.51 -16.05
C GLN A 74 16.12 1.37 -15.54
N GLN A 75 16.57 0.13 -15.65
CA GLN A 75 15.84 -1.04 -15.15
C GLN A 75 15.69 -1.01 -13.62
N ALA A 76 16.76 -0.64 -12.91
CA ALA A 76 16.72 -0.47 -11.46
C ALA A 76 15.74 0.64 -11.05
N LEU A 77 15.68 1.75 -11.78
CA LEU A 77 14.74 2.84 -11.51
C LEU A 77 13.28 2.43 -11.72
N LEU A 78 13.01 1.52 -12.66
CA LEU A 78 11.67 0.98 -12.89
C LEU A 78 11.26 -0.03 -11.83
N THR A 79 12.23 -0.72 -11.22
CA THR A 79 12.01 -1.72 -10.19
C THR A 79 11.79 -1.04 -8.82
N GLY A 80 10.98 -1.64 -7.94
CA GLY A 80 10.86 -1.21 -6.52
C GLY A 80 9.55 -0.57 -6.07
N MET A 81 8.61 -0.20 -6.95
CA MET A 81 7.29 0.27 -6.52
C MET A 81 6.43 -0.85 -5.92
N THR A 82 6.55 -2.07 -6.46
CA THR A 82 5.84 -3.25 -5.98
C THR A 82 6.20 -3.55 -4.52
N ASP A 83 7.48 -3.41 -4.18
CA ASP A 83 8.01 -3.74 -2.86
C ASP A 83 7.36 -2.91 -1.74
N TRP A 84 7.11 -1.61 -1.97
CA TRP A 84 6.44 -0.76 -0.98
C TRP A 84 5.02 -1.22 -0.66
N CYS A 85 4.26 -1.65 -1.68
CA CYS A 85 2.91 -2.16 -1.48
C CYS A 85 2.90 -3.45 -0.65
N ASP A 86 3.90 -4.31 -0.88
CA ASP A 86 4.02 -5.58 -0.18
C ASP A 86 4.43 -5.38 1.28
N VAL A 87 5.34 -4.43 1.55
CA VAL A 87 5.71 -4.03 2.92
C VAL A 87 4.48 -3.55 3.68
N MET A 88 3.68 -2.66 3.10
CA MET A 88 2.48 -2.14 3.76
C MET A 88 1.44 -3.25 4.04
N LEU A 89 1.23 -4.20 3.12
CA LEU A 89 0.39 -5.38 3.36
C LEU A 89 0.95 -6.28 4.48
N ALA A 90 2.26 -6.53 4.48
CA ALA A 90 2.91 -7.34 5.52
C ALA A 90 2.77 -6.68 6.90
N SER A 91 2.94 -5.36 7.00
CA SER A 91 2.73 -4.61 8.23
C SER A 91 1.29 -4.69 8.72
N MET A 92 0.30 -4.49 7.83
CA MET A 92 -1.11 -4.61 8.21
C MET A 92 -1.45 -6.01 8.69
N ARG A 93 -0.98 -7.06 7.99
CA ARG A 93 -1.18 -8.44 8.42
C ARG A 93 -0.55 -8.68 9.79
N SER A 94 0.69 -8.27 10.00
CA SER A 94 1.36 -8.43 11.29
C SER A 94 0.61 -7.76 12.44
N LEU A 95 0.01 -6.58 12.21
CA LEU A 95 -0.78 -5.88 13.23
C LEU A 95 -2.12 -6.57 13.50
N LEU A 96 -2.80 -7.03 12.44
CA LEU A 96 -4.10 -7.68 12.52
C LEU A 96 -4.03 -9.12 13.07
N THR A 97 -2.94 -9.84 12.78
CA THR A 97 -2.72 -11.22 13.25
C THR A 97 -1.87 -11.29 14.53
N GLY A 98 -1.31 -10.17 14.98
CA GLY A 98 -0.41 -10.08 16.14
C GLY A 98 -1.04 -9.41 17.37
N GLY A 99 -2.34 -9.11 17.35
CA GLY A 99 -3.09 -8.71 18.56
C GLY A 99 -3.39 -9.92 19.46
N PRO A 100 -3.61 -9.69 20.78
CA PRO A 100 -3.76 -10.75 21.79
C PRO A 100 -4.92 -11.71 21.53
#